data_AF-A0A3E5GWH0-F1
#
_entry.id   AF-A0A3E5GWH0-F1
#
_cell.length_a   1.000
_cell.length_b   1.000
_cell.length_c   1.000
_cell.angle_alpha   90.00
_cell.angle_beta   90.00
_cell.angle_gamma   90.00
#
_symmetry.space_group_name_H-M   'P 1'
#
loop_
_entity.id
_entity.type
_entity.pdbx_description
1 polymer ?
#
loop_
_entity_poly.entity_id
_entity_poly.type
_entity_poly.pdbx_seq_one_letter_code
_entity_poly.pdbx_strand_id
1 'polypeptide(L)'
;MSAKLDRIGEERDKALRRRDEWDARYKELDKRYREQENTEIHDLVHAFNLTPEQLGQLLRQTAQSLPSPEAVNQVVKEDATDED
;
A
#
# COMPACT_ATOMS: atom_id res chain seq x y z
N MET A 1 -42.66 -22.06 -25.56
CA MET A 1 -41.55 -22.84 -24.95
C MET A 1 -42.12 -23.75 -23.87
N SER A 2 -41.37 -24.74 -23.39
CA SER A 2 -41.83 -25.53 -22.24
C SER A 2 -41.52 -24.78 -20.94
N ALA A 3 -42.39 -24.87 -19.94
CA ALA A 3 -42.21 -24.18 -18.65
C ALA A 3 -40.89 -24.51 -17.97
N LYS A 4 -40.34 -25.72 -18.21
CA LYS A 4 -39.02 -26.12 -17.72
C LYS A 4 -37.90 -25.32 -18.40
N LEU A 5 -38.02 -25.08 -19.71
CA LEU A 5 -37.03 -24.32 -20.47
C LEU A 5 -37.07 -22.83 -20.07
N ASP A 6 -38.27 -22.27 -19.89
CA ASP A 6 -38.46 -20.88 -19.47
C ASP A 6 -37.82 -20.62 -18.10
N ARG A 7 -38.05 -21.53 -17.13
CA ARG A 7 -37.44 -21.45 -15.79
C ARG A 7 -35.91 -21.51 -15.84
N ILE A 8 -35.34 -22.39 -16.67
CA ILE A 8 -33.88 -22.48 -16.84
C ILE A 8 -33.33 -21.18 -17.45
N GLY A 9 -34.04 -20.60 -18.42
CA GLY A 9 -33.69 -19.31 -19.01
C GLY A 9 -33.66 -18.18 -17.99
N GLU A 10 -34.69 -18.06 -17.16
CA GLU A 10 -34.76 -17.06 -16.10
C GLU A 10 -33.63 -17.20 -15.06
N GLU A 11 -33.35 -18.43 -14.63
CA GLU A 11 -32.26 -18.71 -13.68
C GLU A 11 -30.89 -18.37 -14.30
N ARG A 12 -30.68 -18.69 -15.57
CA ARG A 12 -29.47 -18.33 -16.32
C ARG A 12 -29.28 -16.80 -16.39
N ASP A 13 -30.32 -16.08 -16.76
CA ASP A 13 -30.25 -14.62 -16.92
C ASP A 13 -30.10 -13.89 -15.57
N LYS A 14 -30.60 -14.49 -14.48
CA LYS A 14 -30.34 -14.02 -13.11
C LYS A 14 -28.89 -14.26 -12.69
N ALA A 15 -28.32 -15.41 -13.02
CA ALA A 15 -26.91 -15.71 -12.75
C ALA A 15 -25.99 -14.76 -13.53
N LEU A 16 -26.32 -14.49 -14.80
CA LEU A 16 -25.59 -13.54 -15.63
C LEU A 16 -25.56 -12.13 -15.02
N ARG A 17 -26.74 -11.60 -14.63
CA ARG A 17 -26.85 -10.28 -13.97
C ARG A 17 -25.99 -10.18 -12.71
N ARG A 18 -26.03 -11.21 -11.86
CA ARG A 18 -25.21 -11.25 -10.64
C ARG A 18 -23.72 -11.23 -10.96
N ARG A 19 -23.28 -11.99 -11.96
CA ARG A 19 -21.88 -11.98 -12.40
C ARG A 19 -21.46 -10.57 -12.83
N ASP A 20 -22.27 -9.91 -13.65
CA ASP A 20 -21.95 -8.57 -14.15
C ASP A 20 -21.92 -7.52 -13.01
N GLU A 21 -22.79 -7.64 -12.02
CA GLU A 21 -22.75 -6.82 -10.79
C GLU A 21 -21.46 -7.03 -9.99
N TRP A 22 -21.02 -8.29 -9.83
CA TRP A 22 -19.78 -8.61 -9.13
C TRP A 22 -18.55 -8.12 -9.90
N ASP A 23 -18.53 -8.24 -11.22
CA ASP A 23 -17.46 -7.73 -12.08
C ASP A 23 -17.34 -6.20 -11.98
N ALA A 24 -18.48 -5.49 -11.93
CA ALA A 24 -18.49 -4.04 -11.72
C ALA A 24 -17.94 -3.66 -10.34
N ARG A 25 -18.34 -4.38 -9.28
CA ARG A 25 -17.81 -4.17 -7.92
C ARG A 25 -16.31 -4.44 -7.84
N TYR A 26 -15.84 -5.50 -8.50
CA TYR A 26 -14.41 -5.81 -8.57
C TYR A 26 -13.63 -4.66 -9.20
N LYS A 27 -14.06 -4.15 -10.35
CA LYS A 27 -13.39 -3.03 -11.03
C LYS A 27 -13.33 -1.76 -10.17
N GLU A 28 -14.41 -1.47 -9.45
CA GLU A 28 -14.45 -0.31 -8.53
C GLU A 28 -13.48 -0.49 -7.36
N LEU A 29 -13.43 -1.68 -6.75
CA LEU A 29 -12.50 -1.97 -5.66
C LEU A 29 -11.04 -1.94 -6.13
N ASP A 30 -10.74 -2.53 -7.28
CA ASP A 30 -9.42 -2.52 -7.90
C ASP A 30 -8.95 -1.09 -8.21
N LYS A 31 -9.85 -0.23 -8.68
CA LYS A 31 -9.59 1.20 -8.85
C LYS A 31 -9.27 1.89 -7.52
N ARG A 32 -10.12 1.72 -6.51
CA ARG A 32 -9.93 2.33 -5.18
C ARG A 32 -8.63 1.87 -4.52
N TYR A 33 -8.31 0.58 -4.64
CA TYR A 33 -7.08 0.02 -4.10
C TYR A 33 -5.85 0.72 -4.70
N ARG A 34 -5.80 0.88 -6.03
CA ARG A 34 -4.70 1.63 -6.69
C ARG A 34 -4.67 3.10 -6.30
N GLU A 35 -5.82 3.75 -6.20
CA GLU A 35 -5.89 5.15 -5.77
C GLU A 35 -5.38 5.32 -4.33
N GLN A 36 -5.74 4.39 -3.44
CA GLN A 36 -5.27 4.40 -2.06
C GLN A 36 -3.78 4.08 -1.96
N GLU A 37 -3.26 3.10 -2.70
CA GLU A 37 -1.82 2.80 -2.77
C GLU A 37 -1.01 4.04 -3.22
N ASN A 38 -1.54 4.80 -4.19
CA ASN A 38 -0.94 6.06 -4.63
C ASN A 38 -1.03 7.18 -3.59
N THR A 39 -2.07 7.17 -2.74
CA THR A 39 -2.36 8.25 -1.77
C THR A 39 -1.78 7.99 -0.39
N GLU A 40 -1.47 6.73 -0.02
CA GLU A 40 -0.87 6.37 1.27
C GLU A 40 0.50 7.03 1.49
N ILE A 41 1.20 7.42 0.42
CA ILE A 41 2.43 8.24 0.51
C ILE A 41 2.11 9.68 0.96
N HIS A 42 0.93 10.20 0.65
CA HIS A 42 0.54 11.60 0.89
C HIS A 42 0.08 11.87 2.34
N ASP A 43 -0.53 10.89 3.00
CA ASP A 43 -1.00 11.01 4.39
C ASP A 43 0.12 10.86 5.42
N LEU A 44 1.16 10.05 5.14
CA LEU A 44 2.37 10.03 5.98
C LEU A 44 3.14 11.36 5.92
N VAL A 45 3.05 12.10 4.81
CA VAL A 45 3.65 13.44 4.66
C VAL A 45 2.82 14.50 5.41
N HIS A 46 1.48 14.40 5.39
CA HIS A 46 0.59 15.29 6.14
C HIS A 46 0.56 15.04 7.66
N ALA A 47 0.71 13.80 8.12
CA ALA A 47 0.72 13.45 9.55
C ALA A 47 1.86 14.14 10.33
N PHE A 48 2.90 14.58 9.63
CA PHE A 48 4.00 15.36 10.19
C PHE A 48 3.94 16.86 9.87
N ASN A 49 2.91 17.37 9.17
CA ASN A 49 2.86 18.75 8.65
C ASN A 49 4.11 19.15 7.85
N LEU A 50 4.79 18.20 7.21
CA LEU A 50 5.97 18.48 6.41
C LEU A 50 5.59 18.56 4.94
N THR A 51 6.00 19.60 4.22
CA THR A 51 5.96 19.59 2.75
C THR A 51 7.01 18.60 2.20
N PRO A 52 6.87 18.11 0.96
CA PRO A 52 7.88 17.26 0.34
C PRO A 52 9.31 17.84 0.41
N GLU A 53 9.44 19.16 0.27
CA GLU A 53 10.71 19.88 0.38
C GLU A 53 11.27 19.84 1.80
N GLN A 54 10.42 20.01 2.81
CA GLN A 54 10.83 19.94 4.22
C GLN A 54 11.23 18.50 4.59
N LEU A 55 10.51 17.49 4.11
CA LEU A 55 10.87 16.08 4.31
C LEU A 55 12.22 15.78 3.67
N GLY A 56 12.44 16.25 2.44
CA GLY A 56 13.73 16.12 1.77
C GLY A 56 14.88 16.81 2.51
N GLN A 57 14.63 17.94 3.18
CA GLN A 57 15.63 18.61 4.02
C GLN A 57 15.94 17.80 5.28
N LEU A 58 14.93 17.28 5.96
CA LEU A 58 15.09 16.43 7.15
C LEU A 58 15.90 15.17 6.82
N LEU A 59 15.60 14.51 5.71
CA LEU A 59 16.33 13.32 5.25
C LEU A 59 17.82 13.63 4.99
N ARG A 60 18.14 14.78 4.39
CA ARG A 60 19.54 15.20 4.17
C ARG A 60 20.27 15.54 5.46
N GLN A 61 19.61 16.23 6.40
CA GLN A 61 20.19 16.52 7.72
C GLN A 61 20.43 15.25 8.52
N THR A 62 19.50 14.30 8.46
CA THR A 62 19.65 12.99 9.11
C THR A 62 20.78 12.19 8.48
N ALA A 63 20.88 12.16 7.14
CA ALA A 63 21.97 11.48 6.44
C ALA A 63 23.37 12.04 6.79
N GLN A 64 23.46 13.32 7.13
CA GLN A 64 24.71 13.96 7.57
C GLN A 64 25.04 13.72 9.05
N SER A 65 24.03 13.41 9.87
CA SER A 65 24.18 13.11 11.29
C SER A 65 24.25 11.63 11.60
N LEU A 66 23.95 10.76 10.61
CA LEU A 66 24.23 9.34 10.70
C LEU A 66 25.75 9.15 10.72
N PRO A 67 26.29 8.46 11.74
CA PRO A 67 27.69 8.07 11.73
C PRO A 67 28.01 7.25 10.47
N SER A 68 29.21 7.44 9.92
CA SER A 68 29.71 6.62 8.81
C SER A 68 29.50 5.13 9.15
N PRO A 69 29.17 4.25 8.19
CA PRO A 69 29.14 2.82 8.41
C PRO A 69 30.39 2.29 9.12
N GLU A 70 31.54 2.93 8.91
CA GLU A 70 32.81 2.64 9.58
C GLU A 70 32.81 3.02 11.07
N ALA A 71 32.21 4.16 11.42
CA ALA A 71 32.08 4.62 12.80
C ALA A 71 31.07 3.77 13.59
N VAL A 72 29.98 3.34 12.95
CA VAL A 72 29.03 2.38 13.55
C VAL A 72 29.72 1.04 13.81
N ASN A 73 30.53 0.55 12.88
CA ASN A 73 31.24 -0.71 13.01
C ASN A 73 32.37 -0.66 14.07
N GLN A 74 32.96 0.52 14.31
CA GLN A 74 33.91 0.70 15.41
C GLN A 74 33.23 0.64 16.78
N VAL A 75 32.11 1.35 16.98
CA VAL A 75 31.37 1.31 18.25
C VAL A 75 30.87 -0.11 18.56
N VAL A 76 30.35 -0.82 17.55
CA VAL A 76 29.91 -2.23 17.71
C VAL A 76 31.07 -3.16 18.10
N LYS A 77 32.29 -2.88 17.63
CA LYS A 77 33.48 -3.67 18.01
C LYS A 77 33.96 -3.34 19.42
N GLU A 78 33.91 -2.07 19.83
CA GLU A 78 34.31 -1.65 21.18
C GLU A 78 33.37 -2.21 22.25
N ASP A 79 32.04 -2.18 22.03
CA ASP A 79 31.04 -2.83 22.91
C ASP A 79 31.24 -4.36 23.00
N ALA A 80 31.66 -5.01 21.91
CA ALA A 80 31.91 -6.45 21.90
C ALA A 80 33.24 -6.85 22.58
N THR A 81 34.15 -5.90 22.83
CA THR A 81 35.44 -6.15 23.49
C THR A 81 35.47 -5.80 24.97
N ASP A 82 34.43 -5.14 25.50
CA ASP A 82 34.33 -4.75 26.92
C ASP A 82 33.54 -5.81 27.75
N GLU A 83 33.21 -6.97 27.16
CA GLU A 83 32.57 -8.12 27.84
C GLU A 83 33.53 -9.28 28.23
N ASP A 84 34.86 -9.10 28.17
CA ASP A 84 35.86 -10.10 28.65
C ASP A 84 36.69 -9.64 29.86
#